data_AF-A0A0W0FC98-F1
#
_entry.id   AF-A0A0W0FC98-F1
#
_cell.length_a   1.000
_cell.length_b   1.000
_cell.length_c   1.000
_cell.angle_alpha   90.00
_cell.angle_beta   90.00
_cell.angle_gamma   90.00
#
_symmetry.space_group_name_H-M   'P 1'
#
loop_
_entity.id
_entity.type
_entity.pdbx_description
1 polymer ?
#
loop_
_entity_poly.entity_id
_entity_poly.type
_entity_poly.pdbx_seq_one_letter_code
_entity_poly.pdbx_strand_id
1 'polypeptide(L)'
;MSDEEDDYLSDKFLIESTTTKPSGPKTYSQLRKDAQKLSQTKNEQNRQKSRRERELEAREEGLSKSLFHRAQEEEASGTSNKALSIMMKMGFKPGESLGKADEDNEKEEDKEKDEANNHSVASEKTLDALNADDQEKTETRISGHRKEPLPLNEWSGRQGIGTSRKLKRGPSPTSAERVAKMAKMEEESAKDDFRNRTRREYEERRAEGRLGPAQRTCVTLDEKAGKTFNVLWLNPGNPDSFPSGLLHALATRTMLVMPSSSVRHPTDSIEARLRREMEADALSHDNGEPTSTVVEDEYSQNTLEEAAQFLRLQARDRLALVLSYLRDDYAYCFWCGTQYDNQDDLLNQCPGPDEDAHD
;
A
#
# COMPACT_ATOMS: atom_id res chain seq x y z
N MET A 1 -0.77 -60.60 -51.41
CA MET A 1 -2.21 -60.52 -51.06
C MET A 1 -2.41 -61.45 -49.88
N SER A 2 -2.14 -60.93 -48.69
CA SER A 2 -2.52 -61.54 -47.42
C SER A 2 -3.18 -60.39 -46.66
N ASP A 3 -4.51 -60.36 -46.70
CA ASP A 3 -5.32 -59.53 -45.82
C ASP A 3 -4.98 -59.93 -44.38
N GLU A 4 -4.32 -59.05 -43.65
CA GLU A 4 -4.26 -59.10 -42.20
C GLU A 4 -5.63 -58.63 -41.69
N GLU A 5 -6.59 -59.56 -41.67
CA GLU A 5 -7.84 -59.38 -40.97
C GLU A 5 -7.50 -59.16 -39.49
N ASP A 6 -7.77 -57.94 -38.99
CA ASP A 6 -7.53 -57.53 -37.61
C ASP A 6 -8.16 -58.56 -36.64
N ASP A 7 -7.29 -59.33 -35.97
CA ASP A 7 -7.63 -60.44 -35.09
C ASP A 7 -8.65 -59.99 -34.02
N TYR A 8 -9.76 -60.71 -33.87
CA TYR A 8 -10.91 -60.33 -33.02
C TYR A 8 -10.56 -60.16 -31.53
N LEU A 9 -9.36 -60.59 -31.12
CA LEU A 9 -8.82 -60.47 -29.77
C LEU A 9 -7.62 -59.51 -29.68
N SER A 10 -7.34 -58.73 -30.72
CA SER A 10 -6.24 -57.76 -30.71
C SER A 10 -6.52 -56.58 -29.78
N ASP A 11 -5.49 -56.12 -29.08
CA ASP A 11 -5.54 -55.02 -28.09
C ASP A 11 -6.05 -53.69 -28.68
N LYS A 12 -6.09 -53.55 -30.00
CA LYS A 12 -6.64 -52.39 -30.72
C LYS A 12 -8.12 -52.17 -30.38
N PHE A 13 -8.92 -53.23 -30.36
CA PHE A 13 -10.35 -53.16 -30.00
C PHE A 13 -10.56 -52.98 -28.49
N LEU A 14 -9.60 -53.46 -27.67
CA LEU A 14 -9.64 -53.33 -26.21
C LEU A 14 -9.28 -51.90 -25.77
N ILE A 15 -8.29 -51.28 -26.41
CA ILE A 15 -7.93 -49.87 -26.20
C ILE A 15 -9.05 -48.94 -26.65
N GLU A 16 -9.65 -49.19 -27.82
CA GLU A 16 -10.76 -48.38 -28.33
C GLU A 16 -11.99 -48.41 -27.40
N SER A 17 -12.25 -49.54 -26.73
CA SER A 17 -13.29 -49.66 -25.69
C SER A 17 -12.97 -48.95 -24.37
N THR A 18 -11.69 -48.69 -24.08
CA THR A 18 -11.26 -47.99 -22.84
C THR A 18 -11.13 -46.49 -23.02
N THR A 19 -10.78 -46.02 -24.23
CA THR A 19 -10.72 -44.60 -24.58
C THR A 19 -12.10 -43.99 -24.84
N THR A 20 -13.11 -44.81 -25.14
CA THR A 20 -14.50 -44.39 -25.39
C THR A 20 -15.41 -44.63 -24.19
N LYS A 21 -14.90 -44.65 -22.96
CA LYS A 21 -15.77 -44.43 -21.79
C LYS A 21 -16.09 -42.93 -21.74
N PRO A 22 -17.32 -42.48 -22.10
CA PRO A 22 -17.74 -41.16 -21.67
C PRO A 22 -17.64 -41.18 -20.15
N SER A 23 -16.83 -40.27 -19.57
CA SER A 23 -16.94 -39.95 -18.16
C SER A 23 -18.43 -39.77 -17.90
N GLY A 24 -19.06 -40.70 -17.17
CA GLY A 24 -20.48 -40.61 -16.86
C GLY A 24 -20.78 -39.24 -16.26
N PRO A 25 -22.04 -38.75 -16.37
CA PRO A 25 -22.39 -37.46 -15.80
C PRO A 25 -21.93 -37.45 -14.34
N LYS A 26 -21.05 -36.50 -14.00
CA LYS A 26 -20.46 -36.39 -12.67
C LYS A 26 -21.59 -36.41 -11.66
N THR A 27 -21.48 -37.27 -10.65
CA THR A 27 -22.48 -37.32 -9.58
C THR A 27 -22.56 -35.95 -8.92
N TYR A 28 -23.74 -35.56 -8.43
CA TYR A 28 -23.94 -34.30 -7.71
C TYR A 28 -22.90 -34.07 -6.58
N SER A 29 -22.50 -35.13 -5.88
CA SER A 29 -21.44 -35.11 -4.87
C SER A 29 -20.06 -34.76 -5.44
N GLN A 30 -19.73 -35.23 -6.64
CA GLN A 30 -18.47 -34.93 -7.34
C GLN A 30 -18.46 -33.49 -7.86
N LEU A 31 -19.57 -33.02 -8.44
CA LEU A 31 -19.73 -31.63 -8.88
C LEU A 31 -19.57 -30.65 -7.71
N ARG A 32 -20.16 -30.96 -6.56
CA ARG A 32 -20.02 -30.13 -5.34
C ARG A 32 -18.57 -30.09 -4.84
N LYS A 33 -17.86 -31.22 -4.88
CA LYS A 33 -16.46 -31.30 -4.44
C LYS A 33 -15.52 -30.55 -5.39
N ASP A 34 -15.77 -30.64 -6.69
CA ASP A 34 -15.02 -29.90 -7.71
C ASP A 34 -15.25 -28.38 -7.58
N ALA A 35 -16.50 -27.97 -7.34
CA ALA A 35 -16.84 -26.57 -7.10
C ALA A 35 -16.15 -26.00 -5.84
N GLN A 36 -16.08 -26.78 -4.75
CA GLN A 36 -15.35 -26.39 -3.54
C GLN A 36 -13.83 -26.26 -3.76
N LYS A 37 -13.23 -27.17 -4.54
CA LYS A 37 -11.81 -27.06 -4.90
C LYS A 37 -11.54 -25.82 -5.74
N LEU A 38 -12.39 -25.56 -6.73
CA LEU A 38 -12.26 -24.37 -7.59
C LEU A 38 -12.47 -23.06 -6.82
N SER A 39 -13.36 -23.04 -5.83
CA SER A 39 -13.52 -21.86 -4.98
C SER A 39 -12.31 -21.66 -4.07
N GLN A 40 -11.74 -22.73 -3.52
CA GLN A 40 -10.51 -22.67 -2.72
C GLN A 40 -9.33 -22.15 -3.54
N THR A 41 -9.10 -22.69 -4.74
CA THR A 41 -8.00 -22.22 -5.61
C THR A 41 -8.18 -20.78 -6.05
N LYS A 42 -9.41 -20.36 -6.39
CA LYS A 42 -9.70 -18.95 -6.67
C LYS A 42 -9.49 -18.05 -5.47
N ASN A 43 -9.85 -18.49 -4.27
CA ASN A 43 -9.63 -17.72 -3.04
C ASN A 43 -8.14 -17.60 -2.72
N GLU A 44 -7.36 -18.66 -2.94
CA GLU A 44 -5.90 -18.64 -2.82
C GLU A 44 -5.23 -17.74 -3.85
N GLN A 45 -5.71 -17.73 -5.09
CA GLN A 45 -5.21 -16.85 -6.16
C GLN A 45 -5.57 -15.37 -5.90
N ASN A 46 -6.76 -15.10 -5.37
CA ASN A 46 -7.20 -13.75 -5.01
C ASN A 46 -6.58 -13.25 -3.70
N ARG A 47 -5.99 -14.14 -2.89
CA ARG A 47 -5.26 -13.75 -1.68
C ARG A 47 -3.99 -13.01 -2.09
N GLN A 48 -3.88 -11.74 -1.71
CA GLN A 48 -2.66 -10.98 -1.94
C GLN A 48 -1.50 -11.62 -1.16
N LYS A 49 -0.52 -12.16 -1.86
CA LYS A 49 0.74 -12.67 -1.28
C LYS A 49 1.45 -11.57 -0.49
N SER A 50 2.08 -11.93 0.61
CA SER A 50 2.86 -10.98 1.41
C SER A 50 4.03 -10.42 0.61
N ARG A 51 4.47 -9.20 0.92
CA ARG A 51 5.63 -8.57 0.25
C ARG A 51 6.87 -9.46 0.31
N ARG A 52 7.11 -10.12 1.44
CA ARG A 52 8.25 -11.04 1.64
C ARG A 52 8.15 -12.28 0.73
N GLU A 53 6.96 -12.83 0.57
CA GLU A 53 6.73 -14.00 -0.31
C GLU A 53 6.95 -13.62 -1.77
N ARG A 54 6.47 -12.45 -2.20
CA ARG A 54 6.66 -11.95 -3.56
C ARG A 54 8.14 -11.69 -3.87
N GLU A 55 8.89 -11.15 -2.93
CA GLU A 55 10.33 -10.91 -3.09
C GLU A 55 11.12 -12.23 -3.16
N LEU A 56 10.73 -13.25 -2.38
CA LEU A 56 11.34 -14.59 -2.43
C LEU A 56 11.02 -15.30 -3.75
N GLU A 57 9.75 -15.29 -4.18
CA GLU A 57 9.33 -15.87 -5.46
C GLU A 57 10.06 -15.18 -6.63
N ALA A 58 10.17 -13.85 -6.63
CA ALA A 58 10.95 -13.14 -7.64
C ALA A 58 12.44 -13.50 -7.61
N ARG A 59 13.00 -13.75 -6.42
CA ARG A 59 14.39 -14.21 -6.26
C ARG A 59 14.57 -15.63 -6.79
N GLU A 60 13.67 -16.54 -6.45
CA GLU A 60 13.69 -17.93 -6.91
C GLU A 60 13.44 -18.04 -8.41
N GLU A 61 12.52 -17.24 -8.96
CA GLU A 61 12.34 -17.09 -10.40
C GLU A 61 13.60 -16.53 -11.07
N GLY A 62 14.24 -15.53 -10.46
CA GLY A 62 15.49 -14.97 -10.98
C GLY A 62 16.65 -15.96 -10.94
N LEU A 63 16.65 -16.89 -9.97
CA LEU A 63 17.69 -17.91 -9.79
C LEU A 63 17.41 -19.16 -10.64
N SER A 64 16.14 -19.50 -10.86
CA SER A 64 15.70 -20.61 -11.72
C SER A 64 15.70 -20.27 -13.20
N LYS A 65 15.48 -18.99 -13.57
CA LYS A 65 15.69 -18.52 -14.94
C LYS A 65 17.18 -18.49 -15.23
N SER A 66 17.65 -19.47 -16.00
CA SER A 66 19.03 -19.49 -16.47
C SER A 66 19.36 -18.19 -17.21
N LEU A 67 20.59 -17.67 -17.04
CA LEU A 67 21.06 -16.46 -17.71
C LEU A 67 20.86 -16.52 -19.24
N PHE A 68 20.85 -17.72 -19.81
CA PHE A 68 20.61 -17.97 -21.24
C PHE A 68 19.14 -17.83 -21.66
N HIS A 69 18.20 -18.33 -20.86
CA HIS A 69 16.77 -18.16 -21.14
C HIS A 69 16.39 -16.68 -21.11
N ARG A 70 16.91 -15.96 -20.10
CA ARG A 70 16.74 -14.51 -19.98
C ARG A 70 17.37 -13.76 -21.15
N ALA A 71 18.55 -14.19 -21.62
CA ALA A 71 19.22 -13.58 -22.76
C ALA A 71 18.44 -13.79 -24.08
N GLN A 72 17.86 -14.97 -24.31
CA GLN A 72 17.03 -15.23 -25.48
C GLN A 72 15.74 -14.39 -25.48
N GLU A 73 15.11 -14.22 -24.31
CA GLU A 73 13.95 -13.34 -24.14
C GLU A 73 14.30 -11.87 -24.40
N GLU A 74 15.47 -11.40 -23.93
CA GLU A 74 15.91 -10.02 -24.07
C GLU A 74 16.43 -9.69 -25.50
N GLU A 75 17.03 -10.68 -26.19
CA GLU A 75 17.35 -10.60 -27.63
C GLU A 75 16.09 -10.51 -28.49
N ALA A 76 15.05 -11.30 -28.18
CA ALA A 76 13.74 -11.20 -28.82
C ALA A 76 13.05 -9.85 -28.55
N SER A 77 13.37 -9.22 -27.41
CA SER A 77 12.87 -7.88 -27.02
C SER A 77 13.75 -6.72 -27.55
N GLY A 78 14.84 -7.01 -28.26
CA GLY A 78 15.73 -6.00 -28.86
C GLY A 78 16.62 -5.24 -27.88
N THR A 79 16.70 -5.68 -26.62
CA THR A 79 17.53 -5.06 -25.58
C THR A 79 18.75 -5.94 -25.31
N SER A 80 19.85 -5.69 -26.01
CA SER A 80 21.09 -6.45 -25.78
C SER A 80 21.74 -6.08 -24.45
N ASN A 81 21.91 -7.04 -23.55
CA ASN A 81 22.64 -6.84 -22.31
C ASN A 81 24.14 -6.65 -22.58
N LYS A 82 24.63 -5.42 -22.36
CA LYS A 82 26.05 -5.05 -22.54
C LYS A 82 27.01 -6.00 -21.80
N ALA A 83 26.63 -6.49 -20.62
CA ALA A 83 27.45 -7.41 -19.83
C ALA A 83 27.66 -8.77 -20.52
N LEU A 84 26.61 -9.32 -21.15
CA LEU A 84 26.70 -10.57 -21.90
C LEU A 84 27.50 -10.38 -23.19
N SER A 85 27.35 -9.25 -23.87
CA SER A 85 28.19 -8.88 -25.01
C SER A 85 29.68 -8.77 -24.63
N ILE A 86 29.99 -8.22 -23.44
CA ILE A 86 31.36 -8.18 -22.91
C ILE A 86 31.86 -9.60 -22.58
N MET A 87 31.04 -10.46 -21.95
CA MET A 87 31.43 -11.85 -21.65
C MET A 87 31.72 -12.65 -22.92
N MET A 88 30.87 -12.54 -23.95
CA MET A 88 31.10 -13.18 -25.25
C MET A 88 32.40 -12.69 -25.91
N LYS A 89 32.69 -11.38 -25.83
CA LYS A 89 33.96 -10.80 -26.32
C LYS A 89 35.18 -11.27 -25.51
N MET A 90 35.00 -11.64 -24.25
CA MET A 90 36.05 -12.21 -23.40
C MET A 90 36.19 -13.73 -23.56
N GLY A 91 35.50 -14.34 -24.54
CA GLY A 91 35.64 -15.76 -24.87
C GLY A 91 34.60 -16.68 -24.24
N PHE A 92 33.56 -16.15 -23.60
CA PHE A 92 32.46 -16.97 -23.07
C PHE A 92 31.59 -17.49 -24.21
N LYS A 93 31.55 -18.81 -24.40
CA LYS A 93 30.61 -19.48 -25.31
C LYS A 93 29.55 -20.22 -24.50
N PRO A 94 28.25 -20.11 -24.85
CA PRO A 94 27.19 -20.86 -24.19
C PRO A 94 27.49 -22.37 -24.18
N GLY A 95 27.68 -22.94 -22.99
CA GLY A 95 27.99 -24.38 -22.82
C GLY A 95 29.47 -24.73 -22.64
N GLU A 96 30.39 -23.77 -22.74
CA GLU A 96 31.84 -23.98 -22.54
C GLU A 96 32.31 -23.21 -21.28
N SER A 97 33.16 -23.82 -20.45
CA SER A 97 33.72 -23.14 -19.26
C SER A 97 34.71 -22.05 -19.69
N LEU A 98 34.63 -20.88 -19.06
CA LEU A 98 35.54 -19.77 -19.33
C LEU A 98 36.93 -20.06 -18.73
N GLY A 99 37.91 -20.39 -19.58
CA GLY A 99 39.29 -20.71 -19.19
C GLY A 99 39.97 -21.64 -20.19
N LYS A 100 41.30 -21.78 -20.14
CA LYS A 100 42.00 -22.83 -20.91
C LYS A 100 41.59 -24.18 -20.35
N ALA A 101 41.17 -25.10 -21.21
CA ALA A 101 41.09 -26.51 -20.86
C ALA A 101 42.53 -27.02 -20.70
N ASP A 102 42.84 -27.62 -19.55
CA ASP A 102 44.12 -28.27 -19.30
C ASP A 102 44.22 -29.51 -20.20
N GLU A 103 44.79 -29.35 -21.39
CA GLU A 103 45.33 -30.45 -22.18
C GLU A 103 46.76 -30.71 -21.71
N ASP A 104 46.92 -31.37 -20.57
CA ASP A 104 48.20 -31.97 -20.17
C ASP A 104 47.97 -33.45 -19.80
N ASN A 105 48.02 -34.29 -20.82
CA ASN A 105 48.28 -35.71 -20.65
C ASN A 105 49.11 -36.21 -21.85
N GLU A 106 50.43 -36.23 -21.69
CA GLU A 106 51.29 -37.36 -22.08
C GLU A 106 52.78 -37.10 -21.79
N LYS A 107 53.34 -38.02 -20.99
CA LYS A 107 54.72 -38.56 -20.99
C LYS A 107 55.75 -37.96 -20.01
N GLU A 108 55.84 -38.70 -18.90
CA GLU A 108 57.04 -39.00 -18.11
C GLU A 108 58.30 -39.18 -18.97
N GLU A 109 59.43 -38.66 -18.49
CA GLU A 109 60.69 -39.42 -18.41
C GLU A 109 61.67 -38.74 -17.44
N ASP A 110 62.32 -39.58 -16.65
CA ASP A 110 63.11 -39.33 -15.46
C ASP A 110 64.39 -38.50 -15.66
N LYS A 111 64.84 -37.85 -14.57
CA LYS A 111 66.24 -37.85 -14.13
C LYS A 111 66.37 -37.37 -12.67
N GLU A 112 66.73 -38.30 -11.80
CA GLU A 112 67.30 -38.05 -10.47
C GLU A 112 68.62 -37.26 -10.56
N LYS A 113 68.89 -36.40 -9.56
CA LYS A 113 70.00 -36.57 -8.60
C LYS A 113 70.08 -35.45 -7.54
N ASP A 114 70.13 -35.93 -6.30
CA ASP A 114 71.04 -35.58 -5.21
C ASP A 114 70.96 -34.25 -4.43
N GLU A 115 70.65 -34.47 -3.14
CA GLU A 115 71.35 -34.01 -1.93
C GLU A 115 71.08 -32.63 -1.28
N ALA A 116 70.35 -32.74 -0.18
CA ALA A 116 70.78 -32.44 1.21
C ALA A 116 70.95 -31.00 1.72
N ASN A 117 70.26 -30.80 2.86
CA ASN A 117 70.72 -30.17 4.10
C ASN A 117 70.63 -28.63 4.29
N ASN A 118 69.59 -28.29 5.06
CA ASN A 118 69.67 -27.85 6.46
C ASN A 118 69.67 -26.36 6.85
N HIS A 119 68.98 -26.18 7.96
CA HIS A 119 68.98 -25.11 8.96
C HIS A 119 68.24 -23.80 8.59
N SER A 120 66.99 -23.62 9.02
CA SER A 120 66.48 -23.32 10.38
C SER A 120 66.88 -21.92 10.86
N VAL A 121 65.89 -21.10 11.27
CA VAL A 121 65.62 -20.70 12.68
C VAL A 121 65.97 -19.22 12.82
N ALA A 122 65.23 -18.39 13.54
CA ALA A 122 63.87 -18.39 14.02
C ALA A 122 63.67 -17.01 14.64
N SER A 123 62.44 -16.77 15.08
CA SER A 123 62.11 -16.01 16.28
C SER A 123 62.17 -14.49 16.15
N GLU A 124 61.02 -13.84 16.10
CA GLU A 124 60.13 -13.56 17.25
C GLU A 124 60.65 -12.35 18.03
N LYS A 125 59.90 -11.25 18.10
CA LYS A 125 58.98 -10.84 19.20
C LYS A 125 59.24 -9.32 19.32
N THR A 126 58.41 -8.39 19.78
CA THR A 126 57.16 -8.32 20.56
C THR A 126 56.80 -6.82 20.54
N LEU A 127 55.54 -6.47 20.30
CA LEU A 127 54.61 -5.80 21.24
C LEU A 127 54.74 -4.28 21.46
N ASP A 128 53.56 -3.66 21.43
CA ASP A 128 53.06 -2.48 22.18
C ASP A 128 53.68 -1.10 21.89
N ALA A 129 53.00 0.04 21.98
CA ALA A 129 51.59 0.46 21.99
C ALA A 129 51.62 2.01 22.08
N LEU A 130 50.47 2.66 21.88
CA LEU A 130 50.08 4.02 22.35
C LEU A 130 50.38 5.27 21.47
N ASN A 131 49.26 5.79 20.93
CA ASN A 131 48.70 7.14 21.07
C ASN A 131 49.50 8.44 20.79
N ALA A 132 48.81 9.33 20.07
CA ALA A 132 48.55 10.76 20.36
C ALA A 132 48.95 11.75 19.25
N ASP A 133 48.00 12.64 18.98
CA ASP A 133 48.00 13.81 18.10
C ASP A 133 49.18 14.77 18.36
N ASP A 134 49.68 15.46 17.33
CA ASP A 134 49.58 16.92 17.24
C ASP A 134 50.16 17.52 15.95
N GLN A 135 49.69 18.72 15.65
CA GLN A 135 49.93 19.53 14.45
C GLN A 135 51.38 20.04 14.33
N GLU A 136 51.91 20.15 13.09
CA GLU A 136 52.29 21.44 12.47
C GLU A 136 53.07 21.27 11.15
N LYS A 137 52.92 22.30 10.30
CA LYS A 137 53.51 22.48 8.97
C LYS A 137 55.04 22.39 8.99
N THR A 138 55.63 21.69 8.03
CA THR A 138 56.83 22.17 7.31
C THR A 138 56.91 21.58 5.90
N GLU A 139 57.34 22.43 4.98
CA GLU A 139 57.56 22.13 3.56
C GLU A 139 58.57 20.99 3.40
N THR A 140 58.17 19.93 2.71
CA THR A 140 59.10 18.95 2.16
C THR A 140 58.88 18.83 0.66
N ARG A 141 59.96 19.06 -0.09
CA ARG A 141 60.04 18.81 -1.53
C ARG A 141 59.75 17.33 -1.78
N ILE A 142 58.59 17.01 -2.34
CA ILE A 142 58.25 15.62 -2.70
C ILE A 142 58.84 15.33 -4.09
N SER A 143 60.05 14.78 -4.10
CA SER A 143 60.53 13.94 -5.19
C SER A 143 59.84 12.58 -5.09
N GLY A 144 58.68 12.46 -5.74
CA GLY A 144 57.91 11.22 -5.84
C GLY A 144 57.02 11.28 -7.07
N HIS A 145 56.98 10.18 -7.82
CA HIS A 145 56.11 10.01 -9.00
C HIS A 145 54.65 10.13 -8.56
N ARG A 146 53.95 11.17 -9.04
CA ARG A 146 52.53 11.41 -8.76
C ARG A 146 51.71 10.25 -9.33
N LYS A 147 50.96 9.54 -8.48
CA LYS A 147 50.04 8.44 -8.85
C LYS A 147 48.67 8.94 -9.30
N GLU A 148 48.43 10.24 -9.28
CA GLU A 148 47.21 10.87 -9.81
C GLU A 148 47.57 11.70 -11.05
N PRO A 149 46.86 11.52 -12.18
CA PRO A 149 47.14 12.29 -13.38
C PRO A 149 46.93 13.78 -13.12
N LEU A 150 47.81 14.61 -13.67
CA LEU A 150 47.71 16.07 -13.58
C LEU A 150 46.33 16.50 -14.12
N PRO A 151 45.52 17.26 -13.35
CA PRO A 151 44.22 17.71 -13.82
C PRO A 151 44.42 18.66 -15.01
N LEU A 152 43.85 18.31 -16.16
CA LEU A 152 43.87 19.13 -17.36
C LEU A 152 42.96 20.34 -17.15
N ASN A 153 43.56 21.49 -16.87
CA ASN A 153 42.87 22.77 -16.89
C ASN A 153 42.97 23.35 -18.31
N GLU A 154 41.90 23.24 -19.08
CA GLU A 154 41.81 23.94 -20.36
C GLU A 154 41.84 25.46 -20.12
N TRP A 155 42.84 26.13 -20.68
CA TRP A 155 42.98 27.58 -20.57
C TRP A 155 41.81 28.28 -21.28
N SER A 156 40.86 28.86 -20.52
CA SER A 156 39.66 29.51 -21.05
C SER A 156 39.85 30.96 -21.55
N GLY A 157 41.10 31.36 -21.86
CA GLY A 157 41.44 32.70 -22.36
C GLY A 157 41.35 33.81 -21.30
N ARG A 158 41.52 35.07 -21.73
CA ARG A 158 41.24 36.27 -20.90
C ARG A 158 39.72 36.42 -20.71
N GLN A 159 39.11 35.58 -19.89
CA GLN A 159 37.77 35.86 -19.38
C GLN A 159 37.88 37.04 -18.41
N GLY A 160 37.37 38.19 -18.83
CA GLY A 160 37.32 39.40 -18.01
C GLY A 160 36.71 39.12 -16.63
N ILE A 161 37.20 39.84 -15.62
CA ILE A 161 36.72 39.77 -14.24
C ILE A 161 35.19 39.96 -14.25
N GLY A 162 34.45 38.87 -14.06
CA GLY A 162 32.98 38.90 -13.95
C GLY A 162 32.20 37.92 -14.84
N THR A 163 32.75 37.40 -15.94
CA THR A 163 31.98 36.51 -16.85
C THR A 163 31.99 35.05 -16.41
N SER A 164 33.06 34.59 -15.79
CA SER A 164 33.20 33.20 -15.30
C SER A 164 32.22 32.84 -14.16
N ARG A 165 31.70 33.83 -13.42
CA ARG A 165 30.71 33.61 -12.35
C ARG A 165 29.28 33.45 -12.87
N LYS A 166 28.96 34.04 -14.04
CA LYS A 166 27.63 33.95 -14.67
C LYS A 166 27.42 32.60 -15.38
N LEU A 167 28.45 32.03 -16.00
CA LEU A 167 28.35 30.71 -16.62
C LEU A 167 28.29 29.55 -15.60
N LYS A 168 28.75 29.76 -14.36
CA LYS A 168 28.73 28.75 -13.28
C LYS A 168 27.40 28.69 -12.50
N ARG A 169 26.50 29.67 -12.68
CA ARG A 169 25.15 29.61 -12.13
C ARG A 169 24.24 28.99 -13.19
N GLY A 170 23.64 27.84 -12.87
CA GLY A 170 22.65 27.21 -13.72
C GLY A 170 21.53 28.20 -14.09
N PRO A 171 20.87 28.04 -15.24
CA PRO A 171 19.74 28.88 -15.64
C PRO A 171 18.72 28.99 -14.51
N SER A 172 18.19 30.18 -14.25
CA SER A 172 17.07 30.33 -13.30
C SER A 172 15.91 29.46 -13.75
N PRO A 173 15.24 28.74 -12.83
CA PRO A 173 14.23 27.77 -13.20
C PRO A 173 13.14 28.44 -14.05
N THR A 174 12.87 27.81 -15.18
CA THR A 174 11.86 28.27 -16.13
C THR A 174 10.47 28.27 -15.45
N SER A 175 9.50 29.01 -16.00
CA SER A 175 8.13 29.00 -15.45
C SER A 175 7.56 27.57 -15.40
N ALA A 176 7.84 26.76 -16.43
CA ALA A 176 7.44 25.36 -16.50
C ALA A 176 8.08 24.52 -15.38
N GLU A 177 9.37 24.70 -15.09
CA GLU A 177 10.04 23.97 -13.99
C GLU A 177 9.50 24.38 -12.61
N ARG A 178 9.10 25.64 -12.44
CA ARG A 178 8.45 26.10 -11.19
C ARG A 178 7.07 25.47 -11.02
N VAL A 179 6.28 25.40 -12.08
CA VAL A 179 4.96 24.74 -12.08
C VAL A 179 5.12 23.23 -11.85
N ALA A 180 6.07 22.58 -12.50
CA ALA A 180 6.34 21.15 -12.28
C ALA A 180 6.82 20.86 -10.85
N LYS A 181 7.64 21.75 -10.27
CA LYS A 181 8.07 21.64 -8.87
C LYS A 181 6.92 21.86 -7.90
N MET A 182 6.01 22.79 -8.17
CA MET A 182 4.78 22.99 -7.39
C MET A 182 3.88 21.76 -7.47
N ALA A 183 3.61 21.24 -8.68
CA ALA A 183 2.80 20.04 -8.87
C ALA A 183 3.41 18.80 -8.18
N LYS A 184 4.74 18.65 -8.22
CA LYS A 184 5.43 17.55 -7.53
C LYS A 184 5.36 17.70 -6.01
N MET A 185 5.49 18.93 -5.50
CA MET A 185 5.36 19.21 -4.06
C MET A 185 3.91 18.97 -3.58
N GLU A 186 2.91 19.28 -4.40
CA GLU A 186 1.50 18.96 -4.14
C GLU A 186 1.28 17.43 -4.13
N GLU A 187 1.83 16.70 -5.10
CA GLU A 187 1.73 15.23 -5.14
C GLU A 187 2.45 14.55 -3.96
N GLU A 188 3.61 15.07 -3.55
CA GLU A 188 4.31 14.62 -2.35
C GLU A 188 3.52 14.93 -1.07
N SER A 189 2.81 16.06 -1.01
CA SER A 189 1.88 16.36 0.09
C SER A 189 0.61 15.50 0.08
N ALA A 190 0.14 15.09 -1.11
CA ALA A 190 -1.03 14.24 -1.30
C ALA A 190 -0.73 12.75 -1.09
N LYS A 191 0.55 12.36 -1.11
CA LYS A 191 1.01 11.07 -0.60
C LYS A 191 0.98 11.12 0.92
N ASP A 192 -0.24 11.15 1.47
CA ASP A 192 -0.46 10.89 2.88
C ASP A 192 0.30 9.60 3.23
N ASP A 193 1.28 9.72 4.12
CA ASP A 193 2.00 8.58 4.67
C ASP A 193 0.95 7.57 5.11
N PHE A 194 1.03 6.32 4.64
CA PHE A 194 0.06 5.26 4.94
C PHE A 194 -0.36 5.24 6.44
N ARG A 195 0.61 5.54 7.32
CA ARG A 195 0.42 5.73 8.76
C ARG A 195 -0.63 6.79 9.12
N ASN A 196 -0.58 7.98 8.51
CA ASN A 196 -1.53 9.07 8.75
C ASN A 196 -2.93 8.68 8.30
N ARG A 197 -3.08 8.00 7.16
CA ARG A 197 -4.38 7.48 6.72
C ARG A 197 -4.94 6.45 7.70
N THR A 198 -4.14 5.45 8.09
CA THR A 198 -4.57 4.44 9.06
C THR A 198 -4.90 5.04 10.42
N ARG A 199 -4.14 6.05 10.86
CA ARG A 199 -4.40 6.79 12.11
C ARG A 199 -5.73 7.52 12.02
N ARG A 200 -5.98 8.25 10.94
CA ARG A 200 -7.24 8.97 10.72
C ARG A 200 -8.44 8.02 10.68
N GLU A 201 -8.36 6.92 9.93
CA GLU A 201 -9.43 5.91 9.88
C GLU A 201 -9.69 5.26 11.25
N TYR A 202 -8.64 5.07 12.06
CA TYR A 202 -8.77 4.60 13.43
C TYR A 202 -9.47 5.63 14.32
N GLU A 203 -9.03 6.89 14.27
CA GLU A 203 -9.64 8.00 15.00
C GLU A 203 -11.11 8.19 14.62
N GLU A 204 -11.45 8.11 13.34
CA GLU A 204 -12.84 8.19 12.85
C GLU A 204 -13.69 7.05 13.42
N ARG A 205 -13.22 5.80 13.33
CA ARG A 205 -13.94 4.64 13.88
C ARG A 205 -14.08 4.71 15.40
N ARG A 206 -13.06 5.22 16.10
CA ARG A 206 -13.10 5.47 17.54
C ARG A 206 -14.16 6.51 17.86
N ALA A 207 -14.20 7.60 17.10
CA ALA A 207 -15.21 8.65 17.26
C ALA A 207 -16.62 8.13 17.01
N GLU A 208 -16.86 7.32 15.97
CA GLU A 208 -18.17 6.68 15.71
C GLU A 208 -18.65 5.86 16.90
N GLY A 209 -17.76 5.06 17.52
CA GLY A 209 -18.08 4.26 18.69
C GLY A 209 -18.50 5.10 19.91
N ARG A 210 -17.93 6.31 20.05
CA ARG A 210 -18.21 7.23 21.17
C ARG A 210 -19.36 8.21 20.89
N LEU A 211 -19.66 8.49 19.62
CA LEU A 211 -20.70 9.42 19.17
C LEU A 211 -22.08 8.99 19.70
N GLY A 212 -22.44 7.71 19.53
CA GLY A 212 -23.74 7.19 19.97
C GLY A 212 -24.01 7.35 21.48
N PRO A 213 -23.08 6.97 22.38
CA PRO A 213 -23.18 7.30 23.80
C PRO A 213 -23.30 8.80 24.09
N ALA A 214 -22.47 9.64 23.45
CA ALA A 214 -22.48 11.09 23.68
C ALA A 214 -23.82 11.72 23.29
N GLN A 215 -24.40 11.33 22.16
CA GLN A 215 -25.72 11.87 21.75
C GLN A 215 -26.85 11.35 22.63
N ARG A 216 -26.78 10.12 23.13
CA ARG A 216 -27.75 9.66 24.14
C ARG A 216 -27.69 10.54 25.38
N THR A 217 -26.49 10.91 25.85
CA THR A 217 -26.37 11.85 26.96
C THR A 217 -26.93 13.22 26.61
N CYS A 218 -26.67 13.74 25.40
CA CYS A 218 -27.27 15.00 24.93
C CYS A 218 -28.80 14.96 24.95
N VAL A 219 -29.40 13.93 24.35
CA VAL A 219 -30.86 13.76 24.32
C VAL A 219 -31.42 13.79 25.75
N THR A 220 -30.83 13.05 26.69
CA THR A 220 -31.33 13.03 28.07
C THR A 220 -31.20 14.36 28.81
N LEU A 221 -30.15 15.15 28.52
CA LEU A 221 -29.95 16.46 29.15
C LEU A 221 -30.81 17.54 28.49
N ASP A 222 -30.99 17.46 27.18
CA ASP A 222 -31.86 18.33 26.41
C ASP A 222 -33.33 18.11 26.77
N GLU A 223 -33.77 16.86 26.94
CA GLU A 223 -35.12 16.51 27.41
C GLU A 223 -35.39 17.08 28.81
N LYS A 224 -34.40 16.99 29.72
CA LYS A 224 -34.50 17.61 31.06
C LYS A 224 -34.60 19.13 31.00
N ALA A 225 -33.97 19.75 30.00
CA ALA A 225 -34.08 21.18 29.74
C ALA A 225 -35.35 21.57 28.95
N GLY A 226 -36.15 20.61 28.49
CA GLY A 226 -37.37 20.84 27.73
C GLY A 226 -37.16 21.16 26.25
N LYS A 227 -35.97 20.87 25.68
CA LYS A 227 -35.71 21.02 24.24
C LYS A 227 -36.35 19.83 23.49
N THR A 228 -37.18 20.12 22.49
CA THR A 228 -37.94 19.10 21.74
C THR A 228 -37.17 18.49 20.58
N PHE A 229 -36.29 19.26 19.94
CA PHE A 229 -35.46 18.81 18.83
C PHE A 229 -34.14 19.57 18.79
N ASN A 230 -33.06 18.83 18.56
CA ASN A 230 -31.74 19.39 18.32
C ASN A 230 -31.08 18.65 17.15
N VAL A 231 -30.43 19.40 16.26
CA VAL A 231 -29.70 18.89 15.09
C VAL A 231 -28.59 17.90 15.50
N LEU A 232 -27.99 18.11 16.68
CA LEU A 232 -26.88 17.28 17.18
C LEU A 232 -27.28 15.83 17.49
N TRP A 233 -28.58 15.53 17.59
CA TRP A 233 -29.08 14.18 17.87
C TRP A 233 -28.99 13.24 16.65
N LEU A 234 -28.84 13.81 15.46
CA LEU A 234 -28.92 13.06 14.20
C LEU A 234 -27.71 12.14 14.00
N ASN A 235 -27.97 10.89 13.61
CA ASN A 235 -26.94 9.88 13.35
C ASN A 235 -27.16 9.15 12.04
N PRO A 236 -26.22 9.19 11.09
CA PRO A 236 -26.37 8.40 9.87
C PRO A 236 -26.33 6.89 10.11
N GLY A 237 -25.72 6.44 11.22
CA GLY A 237 -25.65 5.02 11.57
C GLY A 237 -26.94 4.45 12.16
N ASN A 238 -27.83 5.30 12.69
CA ASN A 238 -29.06 4.88 13.35
C ASN A 238 -30.26 5.59 12.71
N PRO A 239 -31.07 4.89 11.88
CA PRO A 239 -32.21 5.50 11.20
C PRO A 239 -33.27 6.04 12.18
N ASP A 240 -33.34 5.47 13.38
CA ASP A 240 -34.30 5.87 14.44
C ASP A 240 -33.96 7.24 15.05
N SER A 241 -32.78 7.79 14.78
CA SER A 241 -32.39 9.13 15.26
C SER A 241 -33.06 10.26 14.50
N PHE A 242 -33.68 9.98 13.34
CA PHE A 242 -34.32 10.99 12.52
C PHE A 242 -35.82 11.08 12.85
N PRO A 243 -36.33 12.27 13.19
CA PRO A 243 -37.76 12.45 13.34
C PRO A 243 -38.48 12.29 11.99
N SER A 244 -39.76 11.89 12.03
CA SER A 244 -40.57 11.66 10.83
C SER A 244 -40.57 12.90 9.92
N GLY A 245 -40.45 12.68 8.60
CA GLY A 245 -40.46 13.74 7.60
C GLY A 245 -39.12 14.45 7.37
N LEU A 246 -38.21 14.49 8.34
CA LEU A 246 -36.94 15.22 8.22
C LEU A 246 -36.04 14.65 7.12
N LEU A 247 -35.94 13.31 7.01
CA LEU A 247 -35.16 12.67 5.94
C LEU A 247 -35.71 13.00 4.54
N HIS A 248 -37.04 13.05 4.40
CA HIS A 248 -37.68 13.39 3.13
C HIS A 248 -37.46 14.87 2.76
N ALA A 249 -37.57 15.77 3.75
CA ALA A 249 -37.28 17.20 3.59
C ALA A 249 -35.80 17.47 3.23
N LEU A 250 -34.86 16.74 3.86
CA LEU A 250 -33.44 16.83 3.51
C LEU A 250 -33.18 16.31 2.09
N ALA A 251 -33.74 15.16 1.72
CA ALA A 251 -33.54 14.56 0.40
C ALA A 251 -34.04 15.47 -0.73
N THR A 252 -35.23 16.08 -0.56
CA THR A 252 -35.81 16.99 -1.54
C THR A 252 -35.07 18.32 -1.64
N ARG A 253 -34.64 18.90 -0.51
CA ARG A 253 -34.10 20.28 -0.49
C ARG A 253 -32.59 20.38 -0.66
N THR A 254 -31.83 19.40 -0.19
CA THR A 254 -30.37 19.57 -0.03
C THR A 254 -29.54 18.73 -0.99
N MET A 255 -30.19 17.96 -1.90
CA MET A 255 -29.53 16.99 -2.80
C MET A 255 -28.54 16.08 -2.04
N LEU A 256 -28.76 15.91 -0.73
CA LEU A 256 -27.99 14.98 0.08
C LEU A 256 -28.47 13.59 -0.30
N VAL A 257 -27.70 12.96 -1.18
CA VAL A 257 -27.71 11.51 -1.30
C VAL A 257 -27.15 11.00 0.02
N MET A 258 -28.01 10.82 1.02
CA MET A 258 -27.71 9.91 2.11
C MET A 258 -27.26 8.61 1.45
N PRO A 259 -26.13 8.01 1.87
CA PRO A 259 -25.76 6.70 1.37
C PRO A 259 -26.90 5.76 1.78
N SER A 260 -27.84 5.52 0.85
CA SER A 260 -28.97 4.61 1.02
C SER A 260 -28.42 3.38 1.68
N SER A 261 -28.82 3.14 2.93
CA SER A 261 -28.43 2.12 3.91
C SER A 261 -27.53 1.00 3.39
N SER A 262 -26.41 1.37 2.78
CA SER A 262 -25.37 0.50 2.29
C SER A 262 -24.34 0.57 3.38
N VAL A 263 -24.79 0.18 4.57
CA VAL A 263 -23.91 -0.15 5.67
C VAL A 263 -23.02 -1.23 5.08
N ARG A 264 -21.77 -0.87 4.78
CA ARG A 264 -20.76 -1.81 4.35
C ARG A 264 -20.42 -2.63 5.58
N HIS A 265 -21.22 -3.65 5.84
CA HIS A 265 -20.88 -4.64 6.83
C HIS A 265 -19.64 -5.38 6.33
N PRO A 266 -18.53 -5.41 7.08
CA PRO A 266 -17.31 -6.12 6.69
C PRO A 266 -17.53 -7.62 6.45
N THR A 267 -18.69 -8.15 6.83
CA THR A 267 -19.08 -9.57 6.79
C THR A 267 -20.07 -9.90 5.68
N ASP A 268 -20.54 -8.93 4.89
CA ASP A 268 -21.48 -9.24 3.81
C ASP A 268 -20.74 -9.95 2.67
N SER A 269 -21.09 -11.22 2.45
CA SER A 269 -20.68 -11.98 1.27
C SER A 269 -21.07 -11.21 0.01
N ILE A 270 -20.22 -11.26 -1.02
CA ILE A 270 -20.43 -10.58 -2.32
C ILE A 270 -21.81 -10.92 -2.90
N GLU A 271 -22.32 -12.13 -2.63
CA GLU A 271 -23.64 -12.59 -3.03
C GLU A 271 -24.79 -11.82 -2.34
N ALA A 272 -24.67 -11.55 -1.04
CA ALA A 272 -25.66 -10.77 -0.29
C ALA A 272 -25.71 -9.32 -0.78
N ARG A 273 -24.55 -8.78 -1.17
CA ARG A 273 -24.44 -7.44 -1.77
C ARG A 273 -25.13 -7.37 -3.13
N LEU A 274 -24.85 -8.32 -4.04
CA LEU A 274 -25.44 -8.36 -5.37
C LEU A 274 -26.96 -8.57 -5.31
N ARG A 275 -27.43 -9.41 -4.38
CA ARG A 275 -28.87 -9.63 -4.17
C ARG A 275 -29.60 -8.36 -3.77
N ARG A 276 -29.03 -7.60 -2.82
CA ARG A 276 -29.60 -6.34 -2.33
C ARG A 276 -29.61 -5.27 -3.43
N GLU A 277 -28.58 -5.25 -4.27
CA GLU A 277 -28.49 -4.35 -5.43
C GLU A 277 -29.55 -4.69 -6.48
N MET A 278 -29.72 -5.98 -6.81
CA MET A 278 -30.80 -6.44 -7.71
C MET A 278 -32.21 -6.18 -7.15
N GLU A 279 -32.41 -6.33 -5.84
CA GLU A 279 -33.70 -6.02 -5.18
C GLU A 279 -34.02 -4.51 -5.22
N ALA A 280 -33.03 -3.65 -5.00
CA ALA A 280 -33.23 -2.19 -5.10
C ALA A 280 -33.54 -1.74 -6.54
N ASP A 281 -32.88 -2.35 -7.53
CA ASP A 281 -33.08 -2.04 -8.95
C ASP A 281 -34.45 -2.56 -9.46
N ALA A 282 -34.88 -3.74 -8.99
CA ALA A 282 -36.19 -4.30 -9.31
C ALA A 282 -37.36 -3.45 -8.78
N LEU A 283 -37.16 -2.70 -7.68
CA LEU A 283 -38.16 -1.81 -7.10
C LEU A 283 -38.22 -0.44 -7.77
N SER A 284 -37.28 -0.11 -8.67
CA SER A 284 -37.27 1.18 -9.37
C SER A 284 -38.23 1.25 -10.57
N HIS A 285 -38.93 0.15 -10.91
CA HIS A 285 -39.74 0.04 -12.12
C HIS A 285 -41.26 0.06 -11.88
N ASP A 286 -41.74 0.66 -10.78
CA ASP A 286 -43.17 0.90 -10.56
C ASP A 286 -43.51 2.38 -10.82
N ASN A 287 -44.32 2.61 -11.85
CA ASN A 287 -44.96 3.90 -12.16
C ASN A 287 -46.16 4.11 -11.22
N GLY A 288 -45.90 4.12 -9.92
CA GLY A 288 -46.85 4.64 -8.94
C GLY A 288 -46.71 6.15 -8.90
N GLU A 289 -47.76 6.88 -9.29
CA GLU A 289 -47.85 8.32 -9.05
C GLU A 289 -47.49 8.60 -7.58
N PRO A 290 -46.57 9.55 -7.30
CA PRO A 290 -46.28 9.91 -5.93
C PRO A 290 -47.56 10.54 -5.37
N THR A 291 -48.25 9.81 -4.49
CA THR A 291 -49.20 10.39 -3.55
C THR A 291 -48.41 11.37 -2.71
N SER A 292 -48.31 12.60 -3.22
CA SER A 292 -47.79 13.76 -2.53
C SER A 292 -48.76 14.06 -1.40
N THR A 293 -48.63 13.31 -0.31
CA THR A 293 -49.02 13.83 0.98
C THR A 293 -48.07 14.98 1.23
N VAL A 294 -48.57 16.19 0.95
CA VAL A 294 -47.97 17.45 1.37
C VAL A 294 -47.84 17.38 2.89
N VAL A 295 -46.73 16.83 3.36
CA VAL A 295 -46.30 17.03 4.74
C VAL A 295 -45.72 18.43 4.70
N GLU A 296 -46.51 19.38 5.19
CA GLU A 296 -46.08 20.76 5.37
C GLU A 296 -44.70 20.77 6.04
N ASP A 297 -43.84 21.68 5.60
CA ASP A 297 -42.46 21.82 6.07
C ASP A 297 -42.44 22.11 7.58
N GLU A 298 -42.53 21.08 8.42
CA GLU A 298 -42.46 21.17 9.89
C GLU A 298 -41.09 21.69 10.37
N TYR A 299 -40.10 21.67 9.48
CA TYR A 299 -38.73 22.10 9.77
C TYR A 299 -38.40 23.38 9.03
N SER A 300 -37.91 24.38 9.77
CA SER A 300 -37.44 25.62 9.18
C SER A 300 -36.30 25.36 8.18
N GLN A 301 -36.20 26.20 7.16
CA GLN A 301 -35.13 26.08 6.16
C GLN A 301 -33.73 26.12 6.80
N ASN A 302 -33.54 26.94 7.84
CA ASN A 302 -32.27 27.06 8.55
C ASN A 302 -31.93 25.76 9.29
N THR A 303 -32.89 25.17 9.99
CA THR A 303 -32.68 23.89 10.69
C THR A 303 -32.35 22.74 9.73
N LEU A 304 -32.94 22.74 8.54
CA LEU A 304 -32.63 21.75 7.51
C LEU A 304 -31.22 21.94 6.95
N GLU A 305 -30.79 23.20 6.75
CA GLU A 305 -29.45 23.50 6.28
C GLU A 305 -28.38 23.14 7.33
N GLU A 306 -28.62 23.46 8.60
CA GLU A 306 -27.76 23.06 9.72
C GLU A 306 -27.67 21.53 9.84
N ALA A 307 -28.79 20.82 9.73
CA ALA A 307 -28.80 19.35 9.72
C ALA A 307 -28.03 18.77 8.52
N ALA A 308 -28.19 19.34 7.34
CA ALA A 308 -27.43 18.95 6.17
C ALA A 308 -25.93 19.18 6.34
N GLN A 309 -25.53 20.31 6.92
CA GLN A 309 -24.14 20.60 7.22
C GLN A 309 -23.60 19.59 8.24
N PHE A 310 -24.29 19.40 9.36
CA PHE A 310 -23.89 18.46 10.42
C PHE A 310 -23.73 17.02 9.90
N LEU A 311 -24.63 16.54 9.04
CA LEU A 311 -24.56 15.19 8.48
C LEU A 311 -23.41 15.01 7.47
N ARG A 312 -22.92 16.08 6.85
CA ARG A 312 -21.75 16.05 5.94
C ARG A 312 -20.42 15.99 6.69
N LEU A 313 -20.38 16.37 7.97
CA LEU A 313 -19.18 16.30 8.78
C LEU A 313 -18.77 14.84 9.06
N GLN A 314 -17.47 14.65 9.27
CA GLN A 314 -16.92 13.36 9.70
C GLN A 314 -17.33 13.04 11.13
N ALA A 315 -17.29 11.76 11.50
CA ALA A 315 -17.68 11.32 12.85
C ALA A 315 -16.89 12.02 13.96
N ARG A 316 -15.59 12.27 13.75
CA ARG A 316 -14.73 13.01 14.68
C ARG A 316 -15.25 14.43 14.94
N ASP A 317 -15.54 15.18 13.88
CA ASP A 317 -15.96 16.57 14.00
C ASP A 317 -17.37 16.67 14.61
N ARG A 318 -18.27 15.74 14.26
CA ARG A 318 -19.59 15.65 14.88
C ARG A 318 -19.50 15.38 16.37
N LEU A 319 -18.62 14.46 16.78
CA LEU A 319 -18.39 14.18 18.20
C LEU A 319 -17.86 15.42 18.92
N ALA A 320 -16.90 16.14 18.32
CA ALA A 320 -16.39 17.38 18.91
C ALA A 320 -17.49 18.43 19.14
N LEU A 321 -18.40 18.62 18.17
CA LEU A 321 -19.54 19.54 18.30
C LEU A 321 -20.52 19.11 19.41
N VAL A 322 -20.81 17.82 19.50
CA VAL A 322 -21.67 17.24 20.54
C VAL A 322 -21.03 17.46 21.92
N LEU A 323 -19.72 17.24 22.05
CA LEU A 323 -18.99 17.43 23.29
C LEU A 323 -18.88 18.91 23.69
N SER A 324 -18.61 19.82 22.75
CA SER A 324 -18.58 21.25 23.05
C SER A 324 -19.95 21.73 23.52
N TYR A 325 -21.02 21.30 22.87
CA TYR A 325 -22.39 21.61 23.27
C TYR A 325 -22.70 21.12 24.69
N LEU A 326 -22.32 19.89 25.04
CA LEU A 326 -22.49 19.36 26.40
C LEU A 326 -21.75 20.18 27.45
N ARG A 327 -20.54 20.65 27.11
CA ARG A 327 -19.73 21.47 28.02
C ARG A 327 -20.28 22.88 28.17
N ASP A 328 -20.69 23.51 27.08
CA ASP A 328 -21.10 24.92 27.08
C ASP A 328 -22.51 25.12 27.65
N ASP A 329 -23.47 24.26 27.29
CA ASP A 329 -24.87 24.40 27.71
C ASP A 329 -25.16 23.75 29.07
N TYR A 330 -24.51 22.61 29.36
CA TYR A 330 -24.83 21.79 30.53
C TYR A 330 -23.71 21.71 31.55
N ALA A 331 -22.55 22.35 31.32
CA ALA A 331 -21.34 22.16 32.11
C ALA A 331 -21.07 20.67 32.35
N TYR A 332 -21.28 19.82 31.35
CA TYR A 332 -21.13 18.37 31.46
C TYR A 332 -19.87 17.91 30.74
N CYS A 333 -19.03 17.13 31.43
CA CYS A 333 -17.87 16.49 30.79
C CYS A 333 -18.15 15.01 30.53
N PHE A 334 -18.21 14.63 29.25
CA PHE A 334 -18.37 13.24 28.81
C PHE A 334 -17.26 12.31 29.30
N TRP A 335 -16.02 12.81 29.38
CA TRP A 335 -14.86 12.02 29.79
C TRP A 335 -14.81 11.77 31.31
N CYS A 336 -15.18 12.77 32.11
CA CYS A 336 -15.30 12.63 33.56
C CYS A 336 -16.58 11.88 33.97
N GLY A 337 -17.62 11.94 33.13
CA GLY A 337 -18.93 11.35 33.39
C GLY A 337 -19.78 12.15 34.39
N THR A 338 -19.40 13.40 34.68
CA THR A 338 -20.03 14.25 35.71
C THR A 338 -20.57 15.55 35.12
N GLN A 339 -21.68 16.03 35.70
CA GLN A 339 -22.21 17.36 35.48
C GLN A 339 -21.71 18.29 36.57
N TYR A 340 -21.20 19.47 36.18
CA TYR A 340 -20.72 20.50 37.08
C TYR A 340 -21.80 21.57 37.29
N ASP A 341 -21.69 22.33 38.38
CA ASP A 341 -22.68 23.35 38.72
C ASP A 341 -22.55 24.60 37.83
N ASN A 342 -21.32 24.96 37.45
CA ASN A 342 -21.02 26.16 36.66
C ASN A 342 -19.85 25.92 35.69
N GLN A 343 -19.75 26.78 34.67
CA GLN A 343 -18.66 26.71 33.69
C GLN A 343 -17.28 26.94 34.31
N ASP A 344 -17.17 27.82 35.30
CA ASP A 344 -15.92 28.03 36.02
C ASP A 344 -15.49 26.79 36.81
N ASP A 345 -16.47 26.04 37.34
CA ASP A 345 -16.22 24.82 38.08
C ASP A 345 -15.72 23.70 37.15
N LEU A 346 -16.36 23.57 35.98
CA LEU A 346 -15.90 22.71 34.89
C LEU A 346 -14.45 23.02 34.51
N LEU A 347 -14.08 24.29 34.32
CA LEU A 347 -12.71 24.66 33.90
C LEU A 347 -11.65 24.38 34.98
N ASN A 348 -12.02 24.48 36.26
CA ASN A 348 -11.08 24.25 37.36
C ASN A 348 -10.95 22.78 37.74
N GLN A 349 -12.02 22.00 37.63
CA GLN A 349 -12.05 20.59 38.04
C GLN A 349 -11.79 19.61 36.89
N CYS A 350 -12.07 19.99 35.63
CA CYS A 350 -11.89 19.12 34.49
C CYS A 350 -10.47 19.26 33.89
N PRO A 351 -9.73 18.15 33.69
CA PRO A 351 -8.37 18.17 33.11
C PRO A 351 -8.26 18.81 31.72
N GLY A 352 -9.33 18.76 30.92
CA GLY A 352 -9.36 19.37 29.59
C GLY A 352 -10.65 19.07 28.83
N PRO A 353 -10.79 19.54 27.58
CA PRO A 353 -11.92 19.19 26.71
C PRO A 353 -11.72 17.86 25.97
N ASP A 354 -10.46 17.51 25.70
CA ASP A 354 -10.09 16.36 24.87
C ASP A 354 -9.98 15.05 25.67
N GLU A 355 -10.10 13.94 24.96
CA GLU A 355 -9.89 12.59 25.50
C GLU A 355 -8.51 12.45 26.14
N ASP A 356 -7.48 12.90 25.42
CA ASP A 356 -6.06 12.76 25.81
C ASP A 356 -5.71 13.43 27.14
N ALA A 357 -6.53 14.38 27.61
CA ALA A 357 -6.33 15.04 28.91
C ALA A 357 -6.78 14.19 30.11
N HIS A 358 -7.52 13.11 29.87
CA HIS A 358 -8.15 12.28 30.90
C HIS A 358 -7.64 10.83 30.92
N ASP A 359 -6.68 10.49 30.05
CA ASP A 359 -6.06 9.17 29.95
C ASP A 359 -4.96 8.94 31.00
#